data_AF-A0A934CW19-F1
#
_entry.id   AF-A0A934CW19-F1
#
_cell.length_a   1.000
_cell.length_b   1.000
_cell.length_c   1.000
_cell.angle_alpha   90.00
_cell.angle_beta   90.00
_cell.angle_gamma   90.00
#
_symmetry.space_group_name_H-M   'P 1'
#
loop_
_entity.id
_entity.type
_entity.pdbx_description
1 polymer ?
#
loop_
_entity_poly.entity_id
_entity_poly.type
_entity_poly.pdbx_seq_one_letter_code
_entity_poly.pdbx_strand_id
1 'polypeptide(L)'
;MAMMAAFGWGLSSTPAAAAGLKGKYEELKEPSTHQPGKVKLTEFADFYCPHCHRFEAETLPILEKEFGNKLEVTMVGFPVMPGKLPTAFEMYEQAKTMGKGAEMRKVLFRAIHKDRVQIFDRLIRESIIKEVGLDVAAFEAGLAGGKPVRA
;
A
#
# COMPACT_ATOMS: atom_id res chain seq x y z
N MET A 1 63.75 -12.11 -10.86
CA MET A 1 62.56 -11.98 -11.74
C MET A 1 61.60 -13.11 -11.39
N ALA A 2 60.35 -12.98 -10.96
CA ALA A 2 59.49 -11.88 -10.54
C ALA A 2 58.41 -12.52 -9.64
N MET A 3 58.10 -11.91 -8.49
CA MET A 3 56.96 -12.30 -7.65
C MET A 3 55.67 -11.91 -8.36
N MET A 4 54.71 -12.84 -8.47
CA MET A 4 53.33 -12.53 -8.80
C MET A 4 52.43 -13.01 -7.66
N ALA A 5 52.17 -12.11 -6.71
CA ALA A 5 51.14 -12.28 -5.72
C ALA A 5 49.78 -11.98 -6.38
N ALA A 6 48.95 -13.00 -6.55
CA ALA A 6 47.57 -12.84 -6.96
C ALA A 6 46.77 -12.26 -5.77
N PHE A 7 46.55 -10.95 -5.78
CA PHE A 7 45.69 -10.27 -4.82
C PHE A 7 44.24 -10.50 -5.23
N GLY A 8 43.66 -11.61 -4.77
CA GLY A 8 42.24 -11.90 -4.92
C GLY A 8 41.44 -10.91 -4.08
N TRP A 9 40.85 -9.91 -4.73
CA TRP A 9 39.80 -9.09 -4.12
C TRP A 9 38.53 -9.93 -3.98
N GLY A 10 38.43 -10.64 -2.86
CA GLY A 10 37.16 -11.12 -2.34
C GLY A 10 36.32 -9.91 -1.95
N LEU A 11 35.27 -9.64 -2.72
CA LEU A 11 34.17 -8.77 -2.30
C LEU A 11 33.42 -9.47 -1.17
N SER A 12 33.93 -9.31 0.04
CA SER A 12 33.21 -9.65 1.26
C SER A 12 32.06 -8.67 1.41
N SER A 13 30.87 -9.07 0.94
CA SER A 13 29.63 -8.39 1.29
C SER A 13 29.36 -8.67 2.77
N THR A 14 29.79 -7.76 3.64
CA THR A 14 29.41 -7.77 5.05
C THR A 14 27.89 -7.63 5.12
N PRO A 15 27.16 -8.56 5.78
CA PRO A 15 25.76 -8.33 6.08
C PRO A 15 25.71 -7.08 6.95
N ALA A 16 24.94 -6.08 6.52
CA ALA A 16 24.65 -4.92 7.35
C ALA A 16 23.93 -5.44 8.59
N ALA A 17 24.65 -5.50 9.71
CA ALA A 17 24.06 -5.78 11.01
C ALA A 17 22.94 -4.77 11.25
N ALA A 18 21.77 -5.24 11.67
CA ALA A 18 20.64 -4.39 12.00
C ALA A 18 21.05 -3.42 13.11
N ALA A 19 21.38 -2.18 12.73
CA ALA A 19 21.52 -1.10 13.70
C ALA A 19 20.19 -1.00 14.44
N GLY A 20 20.22 -1.08 15.78
CA GLY A 20 19.01 -1.04 16.60
C GLY A 20 18.11 0.12 16.20
N LEU A 21 16.90 -0.20 15.77
CA LEU A 21 15.95 0.80 15.31
C LEU A 21 15.55 1.68 16.49
N LYS A 22 15.52 3.00 16.30
CA LYS A 22 15.04 3.93 17.32
C LYS A 22 13.51 3.93 17.30
N GLY A 23 12.89 3.87 18.47
CA GLY A 23 11.44 4.03 18.62
C GLY A 23 10.78 2.92 19.44
N LYS A 24 9.44 2.93 19.47
CA LYS A 24 8.64 1.86 20.06
C LYS A 24 8.13 0.96 18.94
N TYR A 25 8.53 -0.30 18.98
CA TYR A 25 8.09 -1.32 18.03
C TYR A 25 8.07 -2.68 18.73
N GLU A 26 7.34 -3.62 18.14
CA GLU A 26 7.37 -5.02 18.52
C GLU A 26 7.94 -5.81 17.34
N GLU A 27 8.88 -6.72 17.64
CA GLU A 27 9.40 -7.64 16.63
C GLU A 27 8.39 -8.78 16.46
N LEU A 28 7.89 -8.90 15.24
CA LEU A 28 7.03 -9.99 14.82
C LEU A 28 7.79 -11.32 14.87
N LYS A 29 7.12 -12.39 15.31
CA LYS A 29 7.70 -13.74 15.39
C LYS A 29 7.61 -14.48 14.05
N GLU A 30 6.83 -13.93 13.13
CA GLU A 30 6.59 -14.44 11.80
C GLU A 30 7.87 -14.38 10.94
N PRO A 31 8.07 -15.34 10.01
CA PRO A 31 9.19 -15.30 9.09
C PRO A 31 9.23 -13.99 8.30
N SER A 32 10.39 -13.34 8.29
CA SER A 32 10.58 -12.09 7.55
C SER A 32 10.41 -12.32 6.05
N THR A 33 9.61 -11.46 5.41
CA THR A 33 9.45 -11.41 3.95
C THR A 33 10.40 -10.41 3.28
N HIS A 34 11.41 -9.94 4.02
CA HIS A 34 12.39 -8.97 3.56
C HIS A 34 13.11 -9.43 2.29
N GLN A 35 13.34 -8.48 1.38
CA GLN A 35 14.18 -8.66 0.21
C GLN A 35 15.29 -7.61 0.24
N PRO A 36 16.57 -7.99 0.04
CA PRO A 36 17.67 -7.03 0.03
C PRO A 36 17.42 -5.87 -0.93
N GLY A 37 17.63 -4.64 -0.47
CA GLY A 37 17.42 -3.43 -1.26
C GLY A 37 15.96 -2.99 -1.43
N LYS A 38 15.00 -3.71 -0.86
CA LYS A 38 13.57 -3.36 -0.83
C LYS A 38 13.09 -3.05 0.59
N VAL A 39 12.16 -2.12 0.68
CA VAL A 39 11.43 -1.76 1.89
C VAL A 39 9.98 -2.15 1.68
N LYS A 40 9.50 -3.13 2.43
CA LYS A 40 8.11 -3.58 2.38
C LYS A 40 7.34 -2.98 3.55
N LEU A 41 6.33 -2.19 3.23
CA LEU A 41 5.41 -1.58 4.18
C LEU A 41 4.03 -2.20 4.01
N THR A 42 3.59 -2.96 5.01
CA THR A 42 2.21 -3.43 5.09
C THR A 42 1.46 -2.58 6.11
N GLU A 43 0.42 -1.90 5.67
CA GLU A 43 -0.45 -1.10 6.53
C GLU A 43 -1.83 -1.76 6.63
N PHE A 44 -2.29 -1.98 7.86
CA PHE A 44 -3.66 -2.38 8.14
C PHE A 44 -4.47 -1.11 8.40
N ALA A 45 -5.40 -0.80 7.52
CA ALA A 45 -6.08 0.50 7.53
C ALA A 45 -7.56 0.41 7.17
N ASP A 46 -8.27 1.47 7.54
CA ASP A 46 -9.67 1.70 7.20
C ASP A 46 -9.83 3.03 6.50
N PHE A 47 -10.51 3.02 5.36
CA PHE A 47 -10.79 4.22 4.56
C PHE A 47 -11.63 5.27 5.28
N TYR A 48 -12.32 4.90 6.37
CA TYR A 48 -13.10 5.83 7.20
C TYR A 48 -12.36 6.30 8.45
N CYS A 49 -11.15 5.78 8.72
CA CYS A 49 -10.37 6.13 9.91
C CYS A 49 -9.58 7.43 9.68
N PRO A 50 -9.79 8.49 10.52
CA PRO A 50 -9.10 9.77 10.35
C PRO A 50 -7.58 9.68 10.58
N HIS A 51 -7.12 8.70 11.37
CA HIS A 51 -5.69 8.46 11.59
C HIS A 51 -5.05 7.79 10.37
N CYS A 52 -5.74 6.84 9.72
CA CYS A 52 -5.29 6.25 8.45
C CYS A 52 -5.24 7.31 7.34
N HIS A 53 -6.23 8.20 7.26
CA HIS A 53 -6.17 9.34 6.32
C HIS A 53 -4.98 10.27 6.57
N ARG A 54 -4.63 10.54 7.84
CA ARG A 54 -3.43 11.33 8.14
C ARG A 54 -2.17 10.63 7.65
N PHE A 55 -2.06 9.32 7.88
CA PHE A 55 -0.93 8.54 7.37
C PHE A 55 -0.83 8.64 5.84
N GLU A 56 -1.95 8.46 5.13
CA GLU A 56 -2.04 8.60 3.68
C GLU A 56 -1.61 10.00 3.18
N ALA A 57 -2.07 11.05 3.85
CA ALA A 57 -1.87 12.42 3.41
C ALA A 57 -0.49 12.98 3.74
N GLU A 58 0.11 12.55 4.86
CA GLU A 58 1.31 13.18 5.43
C GLU A 58 2.51 12.23 5.45
N THR A 59 2.33 10.97 5.88
CA THR A 59 3.45 10.05 6.12
C THR A 59 3.84 9.29 4.87
N LEU A 60 2.87 8.71 4.16
CA LEU A 60 3.13 7.90 2.98
C LEU A 60 3.90 8.68 1.89
N PRO A 61 3.57 9.94 1.56
CA PRO A 61 4.29 10.70 0.55
C PRO A 61 5.75 10.98 0.95
N ILE A 62 6.04 11.10 2.25
CA ILE A 62 7.42 11.27 2.73
C ILE A 62 8.20 9.98 2.48
N LEU A 63 7.62 8.82 2.80
CA LEU A 63 8.25 7.52 2.55
C LEU A 63 8.45 7.26 1.06
N GLU A 64 7.45 7.56 0.22
CA GLU A 64 7.56 7.44 -1.23
C GLU A 64 8.66 8.32 -1.80
N LYS A 65 8.80 9.55 -1.29
CA LYS A 65 9.87 10.47 -1.69
C LYS A 65 11.26 9.97 -1.26
N GLU A 66 11.39 9.42 -0.06
CA GLU A 66 12.66 8.99 0.50
C GLU A 66 13.17 7.68 -0.11
N PHE A 67 12.27 6.71 -0.30
CA PHE A 67 12.62 5.35 -0.72
C PHE A 67 12.36 5.09 -2.21
N GLY A 68 11.51 5.88 -2.86
CA GLY A 68 11.21 5.76 -4.29
C GLY A 68 10.84 4.34 -4.70
N ASN A 69 11.50 3.80 -5.73
CA ASN A 69 11.27 2.46 -6.26
C ASN A 69 11.68 1.30 -5.33
N LYS A 70 12.33 1.61 -4.20
CA LYS A 70 12.65 0.62 -3.17
C LYS A 70 11.46 0.33 -2.27
N LEU A 71 10.49 1.24 -2.20
CA LEU A 71 9.31 1.09 -1.35
C LEU A 71 8.23 0.28 -2.06
N GLU A 72 7.74 -0.73 -1.36
CA GLU A 72 6.59 -1.53 -1.75
C GLU A 72 5.53 -1.39 -0.66
N VAL A 73 4.45 -0.68 -0.97
CA VAL A 73 3.37 -0.37 -0.03
C VAL A 73 2.19 -1.30 -0.32
N THR A 74 1.74 -2.01 0.70
CA THR A 74 0.51 -2.80 0.65
C THR A 74 -0.42 -2.33 1.75
N MET A 75 -1.59 -1.82 1.39
CA MET A 75 -2.68 -1.65 2.36
C MET A 75 -3.54 -2.90 2.38
N VAL A 76 -3.81 -3.39 3.59
CA VAL A 76 -4.74 -4.46 3.91
C VAL A 76 -5.93 -3.82 4.61
N GLY A 77 -7.14 -4.12 4.13
CA GLY A 77 -8.36 -3.61 4.73
C GLY A 77 -8.58 -4.17 6.12
N PHE A 78 -8.72 -3.30 7.12
CA PHE A 78 -8.96 -3.68 8.50
C PHE A 78 -10.07 -2.79 9.10
N PRO A 79 -11.30 -3.30 9.26
CA PRO A 79 -12.46 -2.48 9.62
C PRO A 79 -12.42 -2.06 11.10
N VAL A 80 -11.76 -0.94 11.38
CA VAL A 80 -11.70 -0.35 12.73
C VAL A 80 -12.87 0.59 13.01
N MET A 81 -13.54 1.10 11.97
CA MET A 81 -14.66 2.02 12.10
C MET A 81 -15.99 1.26 12.11
N PRO A 82 -16.76 1.28 13.22
CA PRO A 82 -18.01 0.54 13.32
C PRO A 82 -19.09 1.12 12.41
N GLY A 83 -19.97 0.25 11.89
CA GLY A 83 -21.16 0.65 11.12
C GLY A 83 -20.88 1.22 9.73
N LYS A 84 -19.70 0.96 9.17
CA LYS A 84 -19.33 1.35 7.80
C LYS A 84 -19.52 0.21 6.82
N LEU A 85 -19.98 0.54 5.62
CA LEU A 85 -20.11 -0.43 4.53
C LEU A 85 -18.73 -0.77 3.95
N PRO A 86 -18.52 -2.00 3.46
CA PRO A 86 -17.24 -2.44 2.90
C PRO A 86 -16.94 -1.85 1.52
N THR A 87 -17.85 -1.07 0.93
CA THR A 87 -17.77 -0.59 -0.47
C THR A 87 -16.45 0.08 -0.83
N ALA A 88 -15.87 0.89 0.06
CA ALA A 88 -14.57 1.51 -0.20
C ALA A 88 -13.44 0.46 -0.35
N PHE A 89 -13.46 -0.60 0.47
CA PHE A 89 -12.51 -1.69 0.37
C PHE A 89 -12.72 -2.52 -0.90
N GLU A 90 -13.98 -2.83 -1.22
CA GLU A 90 -14.31 -3.56 -2.45
C GLU A 90 -13.82 -2.80 -3.69
N MET A 91 -14.01 -1.48 -3.72
CA MET A 91 -13.51 -0.62 -4.79
C MET A 91 -11.97 -0.62 -4.87
N TYR A 92 -11.29 -0.52 -3.72
CA TYR A 92 -9.83 -0.57 -3.66
C TYR A 92 -9.28 -1.91 -4.15
N GLU A 93 -9.86 -3.03 -3.70
CA GLU A 93 -9.42 -4.37 -4.07
C GLU A 93 -9.69 -4.65 -5.55
N GLN A 94 -10.84 -4.22 -6.09
CA GLN A 94 -11.09 -4.29 -7.52
C GLN A 94 -10.07 -3.46 -8.31
N ALA A 95 -9.80 -2.21 -7.89
CA ALA A 95 -8.80 -1.37 -8.55
C ALA A 95 -7.39 -1.97 -8.50
N LYS A 96 -7.00 -2.67 -7.42
CA LYS A 96 -5.74 -3.42 -7.37
C LYS A 96 -5.66 -4.48 -8.46
N THR A 97 -6.72 -5.26 -8.67
CA THR A 97 -6.73 -6.27 -9.75
C THR A 97 -6.60 -5.65 -11.15
N MET A 98 -6.95 -4.36 -11.28
CA MET A 98 -6.85 -3.58 -12.51
C MET A 98 -5.58 -2.71 -12.58
N GLY A 99 -4.63 -2.88 -11.66
CA GLY A 99 -3.36 -2.14 -11.66
C GLY A 99 -3.46 -0.67 -11.22
N LYS A 100 -4.56 -0.28 -10.57
CA LYS A 100 -4.88 1.10 -10.17
C LYS A 100 -5.18 1.25 -8.67
N GLY A 101 -4.65 0.31 -7.87
CA GLY A 101 -4.88 0.28 -6.42
C GLY A 101 -4.39 1.52 -5.69
N ALA A 102 -3.20 2.04 -6.03
CA ALA A 102 -2.62 3.21 -5.38
C ALA A 102 -3.42 4.49 -5.67
N GLU A 103 -3.82 4.69 -6.92
CA GLU A 103 -4.65 5.82 -7.32
C GLU A 103 -6.04 5.75 -6.67
N MET A 104 -6.66 4.56 -6.66
CA MET A 104 -7.95 4.36 -6.00
C MET A 104 -7.87 4.60 -4.50
N ARG A 105 -6.82 4.09 -3.83
CA ARG A 105 -6.57 4.33 -2.40
C ARG A 105 -6.55 5.83 -2.09
N LYS A 106 -5.76 6.60 -2.84
CA LYS A 106 -5.63 8.06 -2.68
C LYS A 106 -6.96 8.79 -2.90
N VAL A 107 -7.68 8.45 -3.97
CA VAL A 107 -8.97 9.07 -4.29
C VAL A 107 -10.03 8.75 -3.23
N LEU A 108 -10.11 7.51 -2.75
CA LEU A 108 -11.07 7.12 -1.71
C LEU A 108 -10.81 7.86 -0.39
N PHE A 109 -9.56 7.93 0.06
CA PHE A 109 -9.20 8.67 1.27
C PHE A 109 -9.57 10.16 1.15
N ARG A 110 -9.26 10.80 0.02
CA ARG A 110 -9.68 12.19 -0.24
C ARG A 110 -11.20 12.33 -0.26
N ALA A 111 -11.89 11.49 -1.02
CA ALA A 111 -13.33 11.54 -1.20
C ALA A 111 -14.08 11.43 0.15
N ILE A 112 -13.64 10.51 1.01
CA ILE A 112 -14.26 10.27 2.32
C ILE A 112 -13.94 11.39 3.32
N HIS A 113 -12.67 11.77 3.45
CA HIS A 113 -12.23 12.65 4.54
C HIS A 113 -12.22 14.14 4.20
N LYS A 114 -11.93 14.49 2.94
CA LYS A 114 -11.88 15.86 2.46
C LYS A 114 -13.18 16.28 1.80
N ASP A 115 -13.65 15.50 0.82
CA ASP A 115 -14.82 15.87 0.01
C ASP A 115 -16.14 15.49 0.71
N ARG A 116 -16.07 14.65 1.76
CA ARG A 116 -17.20 14.20 2.59
C ARG A 116 -18.32 13.52 1.78
N VAL A 117 -17.96 12.84 0.70
CA VAL A 117 -18.92 12.15 -0.16
C VAL A 117 -19.21 10.73 0.32
N GLN A 118 -20.42 10.27 0.02
CA GLN A 118 -20.86 8.91 0.33
C GLN A 118 -20.56 7.99 -0.85
N ILE A 119 -19.54 7.13 -0.69
CA ILE A 119 -18.99 6.27 -1.75
C ILE A 119 -19.98 5.20 -2.26
N PHE A 120 -21.04 4.92 -1.50
CA PHE A 120 -22.08 3.97 -1.93
C PHE A 120 -23.02 4.53 -3.01
N ASP A 121 -23.08 5.86 -3.16
CA ASP A 121 -23.85 6.48 -4.24
C ASP A 121 -23.26 6.08 -5.60
N ARG A 122 -24.12 5.62 -6.51
CA ARG A 122 -23.69 5.10 -7.81
C ARG A 122 -23.01 6.18 -8.66
N LEU A 123 -23.54 7.40 -8.69
CA LEU A 123 -22.97 8.46 -9.52
C LEU A 123 -21.60 8.90 -8.98
N ILE A 124 -21.45 8.94 -7.66
CA ILE A 124 -20.16 9.20 -7.00
C ILE A 124 -19.17 8.07 -7.29
N ARG A 125 -19.60 6.82 -7.22
CA ARG A 125 -18.74 5.69 -7.56
C ARG A 125 -18.27 5.74 -9.00
N GLU A 126 -19.17 5.97 -9.95
CA GLU A 126 -18.84 6.11 -11.38
C GLU A 126 -17.85 7.26 -11.63
N SER A 127 -17.98 8.39 -10.91
CA SER A 127 -17.05 9.51 -11.06
C SER A 127 -15.64 9.19 -10.53
N ILE A 128 -15.56 8.53 -9.38
CA ILE A 128 -14.29 8.07 -8.79
C ILE A 128 -13.59 7.07 -9.71
N ILE A 129 -14.33 6.10 -10.26
CA ILE A 129 -13.78 5.10 -11.20
C ILE A 129 -13.18 5.79 -12.43
N LYS A 130 -13.90 6.75 -13.02
CA LYS A 130 -13.42 7.54 -14.16
C LYS A 130 -12.20 8.38 -13.81
N GLU A 131 -12.17 8.99 -12.62
CA GLU A 131 -11.04 9.81 -12.17
C GLU A 131 -9.74 9.01 -12.08
N VAL A 132 -9.83 7.75 -11.64
CA VAL A 132 -8.70 6.81 -11.58
C VAL A 132 -8.29 6.28 -12.97
N GLY A 133 -9.07 6.62 -14.02
CA GLY A 133 -8.81 6.22 -15.40
C GLY A 133 -9.22 4.78 -15.72
N LEU A 134 -10.19 4.24 -14.97
CA LEU A 134 -10.72 2.89 -15.17
C LEU A 134 -12.03 2.94 -15.98
N ASP A 135 -12.28 1.88 -16.76
CA ASP A 135 -13.56 1.69 -17.44
C ASP A 135 -14.65 1.30 -16.44
N VAL A 136 -15.74 2.06 -16.42
CA VAL A 136 -16.83 1.87 -15.44
C VAL A 136 -17.51 0.51 -15.60
N ALA A 137 -17.78 0.09 -16.84
CA ALA A 137 -18.50 -1.15 -17.08
C ALA A 137 -17.67 -2.38 -16.66
N ALA A 138 -16.39 -2.40 -17.02
CA ALA A 138 -15.44 -3.45 -16.61
C ALA A 138 -15.25 -3.47 -15.09
N PHE A 139 -15.15 -2.30 -14.45
CA PHE A 139 -14.98 -2.19 -13.01
C PHE A 139 -16.21 -2.74 -12.25
N GLU A 140 -17.41 -2.29 -12.61
CA GLU A 140 -18.66 -2.73 -11.99
C GLU A 140 -18.94 -4.23 -12.24
N ALA A 141 -18.58 -4.75 -13.41
CA ALA A 141 -18.65 -6.19 -13.68
C ALA A 141 -17.71 -6.99 -12.76
N GLY A 142 -16.51 -6.48 -12.49
CA GLY A 142 -15.56 -7.08 -11.55
C GLY A 142 -16.08 -7.08 -10.11
N LEU A 143 -16.68 -5.97 -9.66
CA LEU A 143 -17.33 -5.89 -8.35
C LEU A 143 -18.49 -6.88 -8.21
N ALA A 144 -19.37 -6.97 -9.22
CA ALA A 144 -20.51 -7.89 -9.21
C ALA A 144 -20.09 -9.37 -9.24
N GLY A 145 -18.91 -9.67 -9.80
CA GLY A 145 -18.33 -11.02 -9.85
C GLY A 145 -17.94 -11.59 -8.49
N GLY A 146 -17.93 -10.77 -7.42
CA GLY A 146 -18.01 -11.23 -6.04
C GLY A 146 -16.97 -12.26 -5.61
N LYS A 147 -15.74 -12.23 -6.15
CA LYS A 147 -14.66 -13.02 -5.56
C LYS A 147 -14.31 -12.36 -4.22
N PRO A 148 -14.61 -13.00 -3.07
CA PRO A 148 -14.30 -12.40 -1.79
C PRO A 148 -12.79 -12.15 -1.73
N VAL A 149 -12.43 -10.95 -1.29
CA VAL A 149 -11.07 -10.59 -0.95
C VAL A 149 -10.63 -11.57 0.12
N ARG A 150 -9.77 -12.53 -0.25
CA ARG A 150 -9.15 -13.42 0.75
C ARG A 150 -8.18 -12.56 1.54
N ALA A 151 -8.47 -12.42 2.83
CA ALA A 151 -7.52 -11.91 3.81
C ALA A 151 -6.25 -12.76 3.82
#